data_AF-A0A8W8L650-F1
#
_entry.id   AF-A0A8W8L650-F1
#
_cell.length_a   1.000
_cell.length_b   1.000
_cell.length_c   1.000
_cell.angle_alpha   90.00
_cell.angle_beta   90.00
_cell.angle_gamma   90.00
#
_symmetry.space_group_name_H-M   'P 1'
#
loop_
_entity.id
_entity.type
_entity.pdbx_description
1 polymer ?
#
loop_
_entity_poly.entity_id
_entity_poly.type
_entity_poly.pdbx_seq_one_letter_code
_entity_poly.pdbx_strand_id
1 'polypeptide(L)'
;MKHLIFAIAVSFVFAQHHHDIAQIVDTAFLRLDLHPKDGLLEMNELTTIFTQRDTDGNGKLSYVEFTAHAHDNPMRHDLFNYFDKNKDGFLTKEEMVDNNYHAMDHNGDNQVSRTDFDHYYTNIIHHLLQQQQHGQIYLS
;
A
#
# COMPACT_ATOMS: atom_id res chain seq x y z
N MET A 1 17.78 -33.78 15.00
CA MET A 1 17.96 -32.37 14.57
C MET A 1 17.35 -32.13 13.18
N LYS A 2 16.06 -32.42 12.97
CA LYS A 2 15.39 -32.25 11.65
C LYS A 2 14.31 -31.16 11.62
N HIS A 3 13.87 -30.66 12.77
CA HIS A 3 12.86 -29.59 12.87
C HIS A 3 13.46 -28.17 12.91
N LEU A 4 14.77 -28.04 13.15
CA LEU A 4 15.43 -26.74 13.31
C LEU A 4 15.54 -25.95 11.99
N ILE A 5 15.70 -26.65 10.86
CA ILE A 5 15.85 -26.02 9.54
C ILE A 5 14.54 -25.38 9.06
N PHE A 6 13.39 -26.01 9.34
CA PHE A 6 12.08 -25.49 8.94
C PHE A 6 11.70 -24.22 9.72
N ALA A 7 11.99 -24.17 11.03
CA ALA A 7 11.77 -22.98 11.84
C ALA A 7 12.67 -21.80 11.41
N ILE A 8 13.95 -22.07 11.11
CA ILE A 8 14.89 -21.03 10.65
C ILE A 8 14.50 -20.50 9.27
N ALA A 9 14.07 -21.36 8.33
CA ALA A 9 13.61 -20.92 7.01
C ALA A 9 12.36 -20.04 7.10
N VAL A 10 11.38 -20.40 7.94
CA VAL A 10 10.17 -19.59 8.17
C VAL A 10 10.51 -18.25 8.83
N SER A 11 11.36 -18.23 9.87
CA SER A 11 11.79 -16.99 10.51
C SER A 11 12.64 -16.09 9.60
N PHE A 12 13.48 -16.67 8.74
CA PHE A 12 14.31 -15.93 7.77
C PHE A 12 13.46 -15.32 6.65
N VAL A 13 12.50 -16.07 6.10
CA VAL A 13 11.53 -15.56 5.12
C VAL A 13 10.70 -14.42 5.75
N PHE A 14 10.24 -14.59 6.99
CA PHE A 14 9.52 -13.54 7.73
C PHE A 14 10.37 -12.28 7.93
N ALA A 15 11.64 -12.42 8.31
CA ALA A 15 12.58 -11.31 8.46
C ALA A 15 12.88 -10.57 7.14
N GLN A 16 12.96 -11.31 6.02
CA GLN A 16 13.17 -10.73 4.70
C GLN A 16 11.93 -9.92 4.27
N HIS A 17 10.73 -10.45 4.50
CA HIS A 17 9.48 -9.71 4.29
C HIS A 17 9.45 -8.40 5.08
N HIS A 18 9.83 -8.38 6.36
CA HIS A 18 9.83 -7.13 7.14
C HIS A 18 10.72 -6.02 6.56
N HIS A 19 11.91 -6.39 6.06
CA HIS A 19 12.80 -5.43 5.41
C HIS A 19 12.19 -4.90 4.10
N ASP A 20 11.63 -5.79 3.27
CA ASP A 20 11.01 -5.43 2.00
C ASP A 20 9.76 -4.55 2.20
N ILE A 21 8.97 -4.83 3.25
CA ILE A 21 7.78 -4.04 3.61
C ILE A 21 8.18 -2.63 4.03
N ALA A 22 9.17 -2.50 4.91
CA ALA A 22 9.64 -1.19 5.36
C ALA A 22 10.12 -0.34 4.17
N GLN A 23 10.85 -0.94 3.23
CA GLN A 23 11.31 -0.24 2.02
C GLN A 23 10.15 0.17 1.10
N ILE A 24 9.15 -0.70 0.93
CA ILE A 24 7.94 -0.42 0.14
C ILE A 24 7.19 0.78 0.72
N VAL A 25 6.95 0.76 2.03
CA VAL A 25 6.22 1.81 2.74
C VAL A 25 6.99 3.13 2.71
N ASP A 26 8.30 3.10 2.97
CA ASP A 26 9.16 4.29 2.93
C ASP A 26 9.17 4.94 1.54
N THR A 27 9.34 4.12 0.49
CA THR A 27 9.32 4.62 -0.90
C THR A 27 7.97 5.20 -1.29
N ALA A 28 6.87 4.61 -0.80
CA ALA A 28 5.53 5.11 -1.05
C ALA A 28 5.32 6.48 -0.36
N PHE A 29 5.70 6.60 0.91
CA PHE A 29 5.57 7.83 1.68
C PHE A 29 6.31 9.00 1.00
N LEU A 30 7.60 8.82 0.67
CA LEU A 30 8.45 9.85 0.06
C LEU A 30 7.97 10.37 -1.30
N ARG A 31 7.06 9.64 -1.96
CA ARG A 31 6.46 10.03 -3.24
C ARG A 31 5.14 10.76 -3.09
N LEU A 32 4.44 10.54 -1.98
CA LEU A 32 3.19 11.21 -1.66
C LEU A 32 3.45 12.53 -0.95
N ASP A 33 4.52 12.61 -0.16
CA ASP A 33 5.00 13.81 0.51
C ASP A 33 5.66 14.74 -0.53
N LEU A 34 4.85 15.65 -1.08
CA LEU A 34 5.20 16.47 -2.23
C LEU A 34 5.86 17.76 -1.75
N HIS A 35 5.08 18.69 -1.18
CA HIS A 35 5.54 20.02 -0.77
C HIS A 35 4.54 20.70 0.19
N PRO A 36 4.99 21.18 1.36
CA PRO A 36 6.36 21.04 1.89
C PRO A 36 6.68 19.58 2.19
N LYS A 37 7.96 19.18 2.05
CA LYS A 37 8.42 17.86 2.48
C LYS A 37 8.63 17.81 3.98
N ASP A 38 7.54 17.88 4.71
CA ASP A 38 7.55 18.05 6.17
C ASP A 38 7.24 16.76 6.94
N GLY A 39 7.01 15.65 6.23
CA GLY A 39 6.71 14.37 6.85
C GLY A 39 5.25 14.22 7.29
N LEU A 40 4.37 15.06 6.75
CA LEU A 40 2.93 14.95 6.85
C LEU A 40 2.35 14.75 5.45
N LEU A 41 1.29 13.94 5.34
CA LEU A 41 0.52 13.84 4.10
C LEU A 41 -0.80 14.56 4.31
N GLU A 42 -1.00 15.59 3.50
CA GLU A 42 -2.24 16.37 3.49
C GLU A 42 -3.18 15.88 2.37
N MET A 43 -4.49 16.13 2.55
CA MET A 43 -5.52 15.74 1.57
C MET A 43 -5.28 16.34 0.16
N ASN A 44 -4.76 17.56 0.10
CA ASN A 44 -4.39 18.25 -1.14
C ASN A 44 -3.25 17.54 -1.89
N GLU A 45 -2.27 16.96 -1.20
CA GLU A 45 -1.15 16.23 -1.79
C GLU A 45 -1.62 14.91 -2.38
N LEU A 46 -2.43 14.15 -1.64
CA LEU A 46 -3.05 12.93 -2.16
C LEU A 46 -3.93 13.21 -3.37
N THR A 47 -4.73 14.28 -3.32
CA THR A 47 -5.54 14.74 -4.47
C THR A 47 -4.65 15.12 -5.66
N THR A 48 -3.54 15.82 -5.42
CA THR A 48 -2.62 16.24 -6.47
C THR A 48 -1.97 15.03 -7.15
N ILE A 49 -1.52 14.05 -6.36
CA ILE A 49 -0.97 12.80 -6.89
C ILE A 49 -2.02 12.04 -7.71
N PHE A 50 -3.26 11.97 -7.23
CA PHE A 50 -4.34 11.32 -7.97
C PHE A 50 -4.51 11.97 -9.35
N THR A 51 -4.67 13.29 -9.40
CA THR A 51 -4.83 14.02 -10.66
C THR A 51 -3.62 13.90 -11.58
N GLN A 52 -2.41 13.83 -11.04
CA GLN A 52 -1.20 13.61 -11.85
C GLN A 52 -1.14 12.22 -12.48
N ARG A 53 -1.73 11.21 -11.83
CA ARG A 53 -1.77 9.82 -12.32
C ARG A 53 -2.95 9.55 -13.24
N ASP A 54 -4.04 10.30 -13.12
CA ASP A 54 -5.21 10.26 -14.00
C ASP A 54 -4.87 10.90 -15.35
N THR A 55 -4.13 10.16 -16.18
CA THR A 55 -3.52 10.68 -17.41
C THR A 55 -4.53 10.90 -18.53
N ASP A 56 -5.61 10.10 -18.56
CA ASP A 56 -6.68 10.27 -19.51
C ASP A 56 -7.77 11.25 -19.03
N GLY A 57 -7.73 11.65 -17.75
CA GLY A 57 -8.61 12.65 -17.16
C GLY A 57 -10.04 12.15 -16.97
N ASN A 58 -10.25 10.84 -16.86
CA ASN A 58 -11.57 10.23 -16.74
C ASN A 58 -12.11 10.24 -15.29
N GLY A 59 -11.33 10.72 -14.32
CA GLY A 59 -11.70 10.80 -12.90
C GLY A 59 -11.47 9.52 -12.10
N LYS A 60 -10.77 8.53 -12.65
CA LYS A 60 -10.49 7.23 -12.03
C LYS A 60 -9.16 6.65 -12.53
N LEU A 61 -8.39 6.01 -11.65
CA LEU A 61 -7.12 5.40 -12.05
C LEU A 61 -7.35 3.99 -12.55
N SER A 62 -6.99 3.73 -13.79
CA SER A 62 -6.80 2.36 -14.28
C SER A 62 -5.59 1.70 -13.60
N TYR A 63 -5.49 0.38 -13.68
CA TYR A 63 -4.30 -0.34 -13.19
C TYR A 63 -3.00 0.16 -13.83
N VAL A 64 -3.04 0.51 -15.12
CA VAL A 64 -1.88 1.03 -15.86
C VAL A 64 -1.45 2.40 -15.30
N GLU A 65 -2.40 3.30 -15.08
CA GLU A 65 -2.14 4.62 -14.50
C GLU A 65 -1.67 4.54 -13.05
N PHE A 66 -2.24 3.63 -12.27
CA PHE A 66 -1.80 3.36 -10.90
C PHE A 66 -0.34 2.86 -10.85
N THR A 67 0.05 2.01 -11.80
CA THR A 67 1.38 1.37 -11.81
C THR A 67 2.46 2.20 -12.52
N ALA A 68 2.09 3.11 -13.43
CA ALA A 68 3.03 3.93 -14.20
C ALA A 68 4.02 4.71 -13.32
N HIS A 69 3.59 5.11 -12.11
CA HIS A 69 4.40 5.90 -11.19
C HIS A 69 4.82 5.17 -9.92
N ALA A 70 4.34 3.95 -9.66
CA ALA A 70 4.85 3.15 -8.54
C ALA A 70 6.20 2.48 -8.92
N HIS A 71 7.06 2.15 -7.93
CA HIS A 71 8.34 1.45 -8.13
C HIS A 71 8.08 -0.05 -8.21
N ASP A 72 8.83 -0.82 -9.01
CA ASP A 72 8.54 -2.25 -9.21
C ASP A 72 8.45 -2.94 -7.86
N ASN A 73 7.21 -3.32 -7.54
CA ASN A 73 6.81 -3.78 -6.24
C ASN A 73 5.86 -4.93 -6.50
N PRO A 74 6.21 -6.15 -6.04
CA PRO A 74 5.39 -7.33 -6.27
C PRO A 74 3.96 -7.19 -5.73
N MET A 75 3.74 -6.30 -4.76
CA MET A 75 2.44 -6.10 -4.10
C MET A 75 1.51 -5.11 -4.82
N ARG A 76 1.92 -4.48 -5.93
CA ARG A 76 1.10 -3.47 -6.61
C ARG A 76 -0.26 -3.99 -7.04
N HIS A 77 -0.31 -5.23 -7.53
CA HIS A 77 -1.56 -5.85 -7.96
C HIS A 77 -2.49 -6.11 -6.77
N ASP A 78 -1.95 -6.67 -5.69
CA ASP A 78 -2.72 -6.95 -4.48
C ASP A 78 -3.21 -5.67 -3.80
N LEU A 79 -2.37 -4.62 -3.77
CA LEU A 79 -2.75 -3.30 -3.29
C LEU A 79 -3.84 -2.67 -4.14
N PHE A 80 -3.72 -2.73 -5.47
CA PHE A 80 -4.78 -2.24 -6.36
C PHE A 80 -6.11 -2.93 -6.07
N ASN A 81 -6.12 -4.26 -6.03
CA ASN A 81 -7.32 -5.05 -5.74
C ASN A 81 -7.86 -4.81 -4.32
N TYR A 82 -6.99 -4.46 -3.36
CA TYR A 82 -7.41 -4.13 -2.00
C TYR A 82 -8.19 -2.81 -1.95
N PHE A 83 -7.77 -1.82 -2.72
CA PHE A 83 -8.42 -0.50 -2.79
C PHE A 83 -9.63 -0.46 -3.73
N ASP A 84 -9.63 -1.28 -4.79
CA ASP A 84 -10.75 -1.45 -5.72
C ASP A 84 -11.88 -2.25 -5.06
N LYS A 85 -12.70 -1.57 -4.25
CA LYS A 85 -13.72 -2.21 -3.42
C LYS A 85 -14.88 -2.73 -4.25
N ASN A 86 -15.25 -1.99 -5.29
CA ASN A 86 -16.36 -2.34 -6.16
C ASN A 86 -15.95 -3.36 -7.25
N LYS A 87 -14.64 -3.59 -7.43
CA LYS A 87 -14.04 -4.53 -8.39
C LYS A 87 -14.36 -4.18 -9.83
N ASP A 88 -14.47 -2.89 -10.13
CA ASP A 88 -14.74 -2.42 -11.49
C ASP A 88 -13.46 -2.27 -12.34
N GLY A 89 -12.29 -2.51 -11.73
CA GLY A 89 -10.99 -2.41 -12.37
C GLY A 89 -10.43 -0.99 -12.42
N PHE A 90 -11.03 -0.06 -11.69
CA PHE A 90 -10.60 1.31 -11.56
C PHE A 90 -10.59 1.73 -10.09
N LEU A 91 -9.79 2.75 -9.80
CA LEU A 91 -9.78 3.37 -8.48
C LEU A 91 -10.28 4.80 -8.58
N THR A 92 -11.45 5.05 -8.00
CA THR A 92 -12.01 6.40 -7.93
C THR A 92 -11.24 7.28 -6.94
N LYS A 93 -11.45 8.59 -7.01
CA LYS A 93 -10.93 9.53 -6.01
C LYS A 93 -11.41 9.17 -4.59
N GLU A 94 -12.66 8.75 -4.46
CA GLU A 94 -13.23 8.31 -3.19
C GLU A 94 -12.47 7.09 -2.63
N GLU A 95 -12.19 6.09 -3.47
CA GLU A 95 -11.45 4.89 -3.06
C GLU A 95 -9.98 5.14 -2.76
N MET A 96 -9.31 6.00 -3.54
CA MET A 96 -7.86 6.22 -3.42
C MET A 96 -7.46 7.33 -2.48
N VAL A 97 -8.29 8.37 -2.36
CA VAL A 97 -7.97 9.58 -1.60
C VAL A 97 -8.82 9.65 -0.36
N ASP A 98 -10.14 9.81 -0.51
CA ASP A 98 -11.01 10.13 0.62
C ASP A 98 -11.05 9.00 1.65
N ASN A 99 -11.34 7.76 1.22
CA ASN A 99 -11.41 6.61 2.11
C ASN A 99 -10.04 6.29 2.74
N ASN A 100 -8.97 6.39 1.97
CA ASN A 100 -7.62 6.10 2.48
C ASN A 100 -7.15 7.16 3.48
N TYR A 101 -7.40 8.44 3.21
CA TYR A 101 -7.01 9.52 4.10
C TYR A 101 -7.64 9.36 5.49
N HIS A 102 -8.96 9.16 5.54
CA HIS A 102 -9.67 8.94 6.80
C HIS A 102 -9.28 7.64 7.50
N ALA A 103 -8.90 6.61 6.74
CA ALA A 103 -8.45 5.35 7.33
C ALA A 103 -7.01 5.44 7.87
N MET A 104 -6.18 6.31 7.31
CA MET A 104 -4.82 6.58 7.75
C MET A 104 -4.80 7.53 8.96
N ASP A 105 -5.59 8.61 8.95
CA ASP A 105 -5.67 9.59 10.03
C ASP A 105 -6.32 8.98 11.29
N HIS A 106 -5.51 8.22 12.04
CA HIS A 106 -5.97 7.43 13.16
C HIS A 106 -6.24 8.28 14.41
N ASN A 107 -5.50 9.39 14.55
CA ASN A 107 -5.62 10.29 15.70
C ASN A 107 -6.67 11.40 15.47
N GLY A 108 -7.16 11.57 14.24
CA GLY A 108 -8.24 12.49 13.88
C GLY A 108 -7.82 13.95 13.86
N ASP A 109 -6.53 14.23 13.62
CA ASP A 109 -6.00 15.60 13.58
C ASP A 109 -6.03 16.22 12.18
N ASN A 110 -6.63 15.52 11.21
CA ASN A 110 -6.67 15.86 9.78
C ASN A 110 -5.27 15.95 9.16
N GLN A 111 -4.27 15.26 9.68
CA GLN A 111 -2.96 15.08 9.07
C GLN A 111 -2.60 13.60 9.12
N VAL A 112 -1.99 13.08 8.06
CA VAL A 112 -1.46 11.72 8.09
C VAL A 112 0.04 11.81 8.36
N SER A 113 0.44 11.51 9.59
CA SER A 113 1.86 11.48 9.93
C SER A 113 2.56 10.26 9.35
N ARG A 114 3.90 10.25 9.40
CA ARG A 114 4.68 9.06 9.06
C ARG A 114 4.26 7.83 9.87
N THR A 115 3.95 7.99 11.16
CA THR A 115 3.53 6.88 12.03
C THR A 115 2.19 6.30 11.59
N ASP A 116 1.26 7.16 11.23
CA ASP A 116 -0.07 6.77 10.75
C ASP A 116 0.02 5.99 9.44
N PHE A 117 0.81 6.52 8.50
CA PHE A 117 1.08 5.87 7.23
C PHE A 117 1.75 4.50 7.39
N ASP A 118 2.79 4.44 8.23
CA ASP A 118 3.53 3.21 8.49
C ASP A 118 2.61 2.14 9.07
N HIS A 119 1.79 2.49 10.06
CA HIS A 119 0.86 1.56 10.70
C HIS A 119 -0.20 1.06 9.70
N TYR A 120 -0.79 1.97 8.92
CA TYR A 120 -1.83 1.64 7.95
C TYR A 120 -1.32 0.70 6.85
N TYR A 121 -0.25 1.08 6.14
CA TYR A 121 0.26 0.29 5.03
C TYR A 121 0.91 -1.02 5.48
N THR A 122 1.61 -1.03 6.62
CA THR A 122 2.18 -2.27 7.18
C THR A 122 1.07 -3.28 7.48
N ASN A 123 -0.05 -2.85 8.07
CA ASN A 123 -1.19 -3.72 8.36
C ASN A 123 -1.83 -4.29 7.08
N ILE A 124 -2.03 -3.45 6.06
CA ILE A 124 -2.58 -3.91 4.76
C ILE A 124 -1.65 -4.95 4.14
N ILE A 125 -0.37 -4.63 4.05
CA ILE A 125 0.63 -5.51 3.44
C ILE A 125 0.74 -6.84 4.21
N HIS A 126 0.77 -6.79 5.54
CA HIS A 126 0.73 -7.98 6.38
C HIS A 126 -0.51 -8.83 6.11
N HIS A 127 -1.69 -8.20 6.02
CA HIS A 127 -2.93 -8.90 5.72
C HIS A 127 -2.88 -9.59 4.35
N LEU A 128 -2.41 -8.90 3.32
CA LEU A 128 -2.28 -9.44 1.97
C LEU A 128 -1.30 -10.62 1.90
N LEU A 129 -0.15 -10.53 2.58
CA LEU A 129 0.83 -11.61 2.64
C LEU A 129 0.29 -12.85 3.37
N GLN A 130 -0.50 -12.67 4.44
CA GLN A 130 -1.13 -13.80 5.13
C GLN A 130 -2.14 -14.51 4.23
N GLN A 131 -2.98 -13.78 3.48
CA GLN A 131 -3.94 -14.41 2.56
C GLN A 131 -3.26 -15.27 1.48
N GLN A 132 -2.09 -14.85 0.98
CA GLN A 132 -1.34 -15.62 -0.01
C GLN A 132 -0.78 -16.95 0.54
N GLN A 133 -0.39 -16.99 1.82
CA GLN A 133 0.11 -18.21 2.45
C GLN A 133 -1.01 -19.24 2.74
N HIS A 134 -2.21 -18.76 3.07
CA HIS A 134 -3.37 -19.63 3.28
C HIS A 134 -3.96 -20.19 1.98
N GLY A 135 -3.66 -19.60 0.82
CA GLY A 135 -4.06 -20.12 -0.50
C GLY A 135 -3.30 -21.36 -0.97
N GLN A 136 -2.13 -21.67 -0.39
CA GLN A 136 -1.29 -22.80 -0.83
C GLN A 136 -1.55 -24.11 -0.09
N ILE A 137 -2.36 -24.12 0.97
CA ILE A 137 -2.63 -25.30 1.82
C ILE A 137 -3.82 -26.16 1.32
N TYR A 138 -4.44 -25.81 0.20
CA TYR A 138 -5.58 -26.55 -0.39
C TYR A 138 -5.35 -27.12 -1.80
N LEU A 139 -4.10 -27.11 -2.30
CA LEU A 139 -3.75 -27.69 -3.61
C LEU A 139 -2.72 -28.83 -3.53
N SER A 140 -2.74 -29.63 -2.45
CA SER A 140 -1.98 -30.88 -2.34
C SER A 140 -2.89 -32.08 -2.18
#